data_AF-B1V6T8-F1
#
_entry.id   AF-B1V6T8-F1
#
_cell.length_a   1.000
_cell.length_b   1.000
_cell.length_c   1.000
_cell.angle_alpha   90.00
_cell.angle_beta   90.00
_cell.angle_gamma   90.00
#
_symmetry.space_group_name_H-M   'P 1'
#
loop_
_entity.id
_entity.type
_entity.pdbx_description
1 polymer ?
#
loop_
_entity_poly.entity_id
_entity_poly.type
_entity_poly.pdbx_seq_one_letter_code
_entity_poly.pdbx_strand_id
1 'polypeptide(L)'
;MNIYNLNLIISILNLLFIFEGTILYNYLKNNIDEKKFNIIIRNSFSIAICSSIYSYWTGSYIFIYVFGLLMLNSLIILLIKKEWKRAIYFSIRNAIYVFILYEIYITKYL
;
A
#
# COMPACT_ATOMS: atom_id res chain seq x y z
N MET A 1 0.56 -17.98 17.24
CA MET A 1 1.58 -17.78 16.20
C MET A 1 2.80 -17.13 16.83
N ASN A 2 4.04 -17.56 16.52
CA ASN A 2 5.24 -16.98 17.14
C ASN A 2 5.39 -15.51 16.70
N ILE A 3 5.78 -14.59 17.59
CA ILE A 3 5.87 -13.14 17.30
C ILE A 3 6.75 -12.86 16.07
N TYR A 4 7.82 -13.65 15.92
CA TYR A 4 8.71 -13.62 14.76
C TYR A 4 7.99 -13.95 13.45
N ASN A 5 7.11 -14.95 13.44
CA ASN A 5 6.36 -15.32 12.23
C ASN A 5 5.37 -14.23 11.81
N LEU A 6 4.78 -13.53 12.79
CA LEU A 6 3.81 -12.48 12.55
C LEU A 6 4.48 -11.20 12.00
N ASN A 7 5.64 -10.82 12.54
CA ASN A 7 6.45 -9.73 11.97
C ASN A 7 6.96 -10.06 10.55
N LEU A 8 7.28 -11.32 10.28
CA LEU A 8 7.73 -11.77 8.96
C LEU A 8 6.59 -11.66 7.93
N ILE A 9 5.36 -12.03 8.28
CA ILE A 9 4.18 -11.87 7.42
C ILE A 9 3.88 -10.40 7.13
N ILE A 10 3.94 -9.53 8.15
CA ILE A 10 3.76 -8.08 7.97
C ILE A 10 4.83 -7.51 7.02
N SER A 11 6.07 -7.99 7.14
CA SER A 11 7.19 -7.57 6.30
C SER A 11 6.98 -7.99 4.83
N ILE A 12 6.52 -9.22 4.61
CA ILE A 12 6.18 -9.73 3.26
C ILE A 12 5.04 -8.93 2.65
N LEU A 13 3.99 -8.65 3.41
CA LEU A 13 2.86 -7.83 2.96
C LEU A 13 3.31 -6.41 2.58
N ASN A 14 4.17 -5.79 3.39
CA ASN A 14 4.73 -4.48 3.08
C ASN A 14 5.56 -4.49 1.78
N LEU A 15 6.36 -5.52 1.56
CA LEU A 15 7.15 -5.70 0.34
C LEU A 15 6.26 -5.87 -0.90
N LEU A 16 5.24 -6.74 -0.82
CA LEU A 16 4.26 -6.92 -1.90
C LEU A 16 3.57 -5.59 -2.24
N PHE A 17 3.19 -4.83 -1.21
CA PHE A 17 2.57 -3.52 -1.39
C PHE A 17 3.47 -2.51 -2.09
N ILE A 18 4.72 -2.39 -1.64
CA ILE A 18 5.69 -1.48 -2.25
C ILE A 18 5.90 -1.88 -3.72
N PHE A 19 6.06 -3.18 -3.99
CA PHE A 19 6.25 -3.70 -5.34
C PHE A 19 5.06 -3.36 -6.25
N GLU A 20 3.84 -3.67 -5.83
CA GLU A 20 2.63 -3.36 -6.62
C GLU A 20 2.43 -1.87 -6.82
N GLY A 21 2.76 -1.10 -5.79
CA GLY A 21 2.74 0.34 -5.86
C GLY A 21 3.72 0.91 -6.88
N THR A 22 4.94 0.34 -6.99
CA THR A 22 5.90 0.72 -8.03
C THR A 22 5.42 0.35 -9.44
N ILE A 23 4.69 -0.77 -9.59
CA ILE A 23 4.05 -1.15 -10.87
C ILE A 23 3.00 -0.10 -11.26
N LEU A 24 2.15 0.29 -10.31
CA LEU A 24 1.13 1.31 -10.54
C LEU A 24 1.77 2.67 -10.87
N TYR A 25 2.83 3.06 -10.15
CA TYR A 25 3.59 4.27 -10.46
C TYR A 25 4.19 4.22 -11.87
N ASN A 26 4.84 3.12 -12.25
CA ASN A 26 5.42 2.99 -13.58
C ASN A 26 4.35 3.05 -14.68
N TYR A 27 3.19 2.45 -14.43
CA TYR A 27 2.05 2.56 -15.33
C TYR A 27 1.55 4.00 -15.45
N LEU A 28 1.36 4.70 -14.34
CA LEU A 28 0.89 6.10 -14.34
C LEU A 28 1.95 7.02 -14.97
N LYS A 29 3.23 6.82 -14.68
CA LYS A 29 4.35 7.57 -15.24
C LYS A 29 4.43 7.46 -16.77
N ASN A 30 4.20 6.27 -17.31
CA ASN A 30 4.33 6.03 -18.75
C ASN A 30 3.10 6.46 -19.55
N ASN A 31 1.94 6.63 -18.90
CA ASN A 31 0.68 6.98 -19.57
C ASN A 31 0.17 8.38 -19.23
N ILE A 32 0.84 9.13 -18.34
CA ILE A 32 0.40 10.45 -17.87
C ILE A 32 1.58 11.43 -17.94
N ASP A 33 1.53 12.35 -18.89
CA ASP A 33 2.53 13.42 -19.10
C ASP A 33 2.50 14.55 -18.03
N GLU A 34 1.90 14.30 -16.87
CA GLU A 34 1.84 15.29 -15.79
C GLU A 34 3.04 15.15 -14.85
N LYS A 35 4.10 15.91 -15.14
CA LYS A 35 5.30 16.01 -14.29
C LYS A 35 4.98 16.25 -12.81
N LYS A 36 3.95 17.05 -12.49
CA LYS A 36 3.50 17.31 -11.10
C LYS A 36 2.98 16.03 -10.43
N PHE A 37 2.22 15.23 -11.17
CA PHE A 37 1.62 14.00 -10.69
C PHE A 37 2.66 12.93 -10.39
N ASN A 38 3.66 12.83 -11.26
CA ASN A 38 4.80 11.94 -11.08
C ASN A 38 5.59 12.23 -9.80
N ILE A 39 5.78 13.51 -9.46
CA ILE A 39 6.46 13.92 -8.24
C ILE A 39 5.63 13.58 -6.99
N ILE A 40 4.32 13.84 -7.01
CA ILE A 40 3.42 13.53 -5.89
C ILE A 40 3.40 12.03 -5.62
N ILE A 41 3.22 11.20 -6.66
CA ILE A 41 3.20 9.75 -6.50
C ILE A 41 4.55 9.23 -6.01
N ARG A 42 5.66 9.70 -6.59
CA ARG A 42 7.01 9.30 -6.15
C ARG A 42 7.26 9.61 -4.68
N ASN A 43 6.91 10.83 -4.25
CA ASN A 43 7.08 11.23 -2.86
C ASN A 43 6.21 10.39 -1.92
N SER A 44 4.99 10.08 -2.34
CA SER A 44 4.08 9.24 -1.57
C SER A 44 4.62 7.80 -1.41
N PHE A 45 5.29 7.25 -2.43
CA PHE A 45 5.98 5.94 -2.30
C PHE A 45 7.18 5.97 -1.36
N SER A 46 8.00 7.02 -1.40
CA SER A 46 9.10 7.15 -0.45
C SER A 46 8.61 7.23 1.00
N ILE A 47 7.49 7.91 1.24
CA ILE A 47 6.85 7.98 2.56
C ILE A 47 6.38 6.59 3.02
N ALA A 48 5.82 5.79 2.10
CA ALA A 48 5.42 4.40 2.37
C ALA A 48 6.61 3.57 2.88
N ILE A 49 7.73 3.62 2.16
CA ILE A 49 8.95 2.87 2.49
C ILE A 49 9.48 3.31 3.86
N CYS A 50 9.62 4.62 4.11
CA CYS A 50 10.05 5.12 5.41
C CYS A 50 9.11 4.68 6.55
N SER A 51 7.79 4.72 6.32
CA SER A 51 6.80 4.30 7.32
C SER A 51 6.87 2.79 7.62
N SER A 52 7.15 1.95 6.62
CA SER A 52 7.32 0.51 6.80
C SER A 52 8.57 0.16 7.61
N ILE A 53 9.69 0.83 7.35
CA ILE A 53 10.94 0.66 8.10
C ILE A 53 10.75 1.10 9.55
N TYR A 54 10.11 2.26 9.74
CA TYR A 54 9.80 2.78 11.07
C TYR A 54 8.88 1.85 11.86
N SER A 55 7.83 1.33 11.21
CA SER A 55 6.91 0.36 11.81
C SER A 55 7.63 -0.93 12.23
N TYR A 56 8.54 -1.44 11.41
CA TYR A 56 9.34 -2.62 11.74
C TYR A 56 10.20 -2.41 13.00
N TRP A 57 10.84 -1.24 13.12
CA TRP A 57 11.69 -0.91 14.28
C TRP A 57 10.90 -0.63 15.56
N THR A 58 9.74 0.02 15.45
CA THR A 58 8.96 0.47 16.63
C THR A 58 7.84 -0.48 17.01
N GLY A 59 7.53 -1.48 16.16
CA GLY A 59 6.34 -2.31 16.28
C GLY A 59 5.03 -1.53 16.08
N SER A 60 5.11 -0.28 15.59
CA SER A 60 3.95 0.61 15.45
C SER A 60 3.12 0.28 14.21
N TYR A 61 1.81 0.47 14.29
CA TYR A 61 0.87 0.23 13.18
C TYR A 61 0.72 1.44 12.24
N ILE A 62 1.63 2.42 12.32
CA ILE A 62 1.53 3.66 11.56
C ILE A 62 1.56 3.41 10.05
N PHE A 63 2.22 2.32 9.63
CA PHE A 63 2.26 1.89 8.23
C PHE A 63 0.86 1.65 7.66
N ILE A 64 -0.07 1.05 8.42
CA ILE A 64 -1.43 0.74 7.94
C ILE A 64 -2.14 2.03 7.50
N TYR A 65 -2.01 3.10 8.29
CA TYR A 65 -2.62 4.39 7.99
C TYR A 65 -2.00 5.04 6.74
N VAL A 66 -0.67 5.03 6.65
CA VAL A 66 0.05 5.58 5.49
C VAL A 66 -0.31 4.80 4.21
N PHE A 67 -0.42 3.47 4.30
CA PHE A 67 -0.83 2.63 3.18
C PHE A 67 -2.29 2.87 2.77
N GLY A 68 -3.21 3.02 3.73
CA GLY A 68 -4.61 3.35 3.43
C GLY A 68 -4.75 4.65 2.63
N LEU A 69 -3.99 5.69 3.00
CA LEU A 69 -3.97 6.96 2.28
C LEU A 69 -3.42 6.82 0.86
N LEU A 70 -2.35 6.04 0.68
CA LEU A 70 -1.76 5.75 -0.63
C LEU A 70 -2.72 5.01 -1.55
N MET A 71 -3.41 4.00 -1.03
CA MET A 71 -4.42 3.25 -1.76
C MET A 71 -5.57 4.16 -2.21
N LEU A 72 -6.07 5.01 -1.30
CA LEU A 72 -7.16 5.93 -1.60
C LEU A 72 -6.76 6.88 -2.73
N ASN A 73 -5.56 7.45 -2.64
CA ASN A 73 -5.03 8.33 -3.69
C ASN A 73 -4.94 7.58 -5.03
N SER A 74 -4.36 6.37 -5.05
CA SER A 74 -4.26 5.53 -6.24
C SER A 74 -5.62 5.22 -6.87
N LEU A 75 -6.63 4.96 -6.05
CA LEU A 75 -7.98 4.62 -6.47
C LEU A 75 -8.72 5.83 -7.06
N ILE A 76 -8.58 7.01 -6.44
CA ILE A 76 -9.11 8.28 -6.97
C ILE A 76 -8.54 8.53 -8.38
N ILE A 77 -7.24 8.31 -8.55
CA ILE A 77 -6.55 8.50 -9.83
C ILE A 77 -7.12 7.57 -10.91
N LEU A 78 -7.29 6.29 -10.59
CA LEU A 78 -7.86 5.30 -11.52
C LEU A 78 -9.32 5.65 -11.90
N LEU A 79 -10.10 6.16 -10.94
CA LEU A 79 -11.47 6.61 -11.18
C LEU A 79 -11.52 7.85 -12.08
N ILE A 80 -10.69 8.86 -11.82
CA ILE A 80 -10.60 10.07 -12.65
C ILE A 80 -10.24 9.70 -14.10
N LYS A 81 -9.34 8.73 -14.27
CA LYS A 81 -8.91 8.24 -15.60
C LYS A 81 -9.87 7.25 -16.24
N LYS A 82 -11.00 6.92 -15.60
CA LYS A 82 -12.01 5.96 -16.08
C LYS A 82 -11.43 4.56 -16.36
N GLU A 83 -10.38 4.18 -15.63
CA GLU A 83 -9.74 2.85 -15.71
C GLU A 83 -10.54 1.81 -14.90
N TRP A 84 -11.83 1.63 -15.22
CA TRP A 84 -12.78 0.87 -14.38
C TRP A 84 -12.33 -0.56 -14.06
N LYS A 85 -11.82 -1.30 -15.05
CA LYS A 85 -11.35 -2.68 -14.84
C LYS A 85 -10.22 -2.76 -13.80
N ARG A 86 -9.29 -1.80 -13.85
CA ARG A 86 -8.15 -1.75 -12.93
C ARG A 86 -8.55 -1.19 -11.57
N ALA A 87 -9.45 -0.21 -11.53
CA ALA A 87 -10.01 0.29 -10.28
C ALA A 87 -10.71 -0.84 -9.50
N ILE A 88 -11.49 -1.69 -10.17
CA ILE A 88 -12.17 -2.84 -9.56
C ILE A 88 -11.14 -3.86 -9.07
N TYR A 89 -10.18 -4.25 -9.90
CA TYR A 89 -9.12 -5.19 -9.50
C TYR A 89 -8.32 -4.67 -8.30
N PHE A 90 -7.93 -3.40 -8.34
CA PHE A 90 -7.21 -2.72 -7.26
C PHE A 90 -8.03 -2.68 -5.95
N SER A 91 -9.34 -2.44 -6.04
CA SER A 91 -10.25 -2.39 -4.89
C SER A 91 -10.42 -3.76 -4.23
N ILE A 92 -10.69 -4.81 -5.02
CA ILE A 92 -10.85 -6.17 -4.51
C ILE A 92 -9.57 -6.63 -3.81
N ARG A 93 -8.43 -6.38 -4.44
CA ARG A 93 -7.12 -6.72 -3.87
C ARG A 93 -6.84 -5.98 -2.56
N ASN A 94 -7.14 -4.69 -2.50
CA ASN A 94 -6.98 -3.93 -1.24
C ASN A 94 -7.88 -4.46 -0.13
N ALA A 95 -9.11 -4.86 -0.44
CA ALA A 95 -10.00 -5.47 0.54
C ALA A 95 -9.35 -6.74 1.13
N ILE A 96 -8.78 -7.62 0.28
CA ILE A 96 -8.07 -8.82 0.73
C ILE A 96 -6.92 -8.47 1.68
N TYR A 97 -6.11 -7.46 1.34
CA TYR A 97 -5.00 -7.04 2.20
C TYR A 97 -5.47 -6.48 3.54
N VAL A 98 -6.56 -5.71 3.56
CA VAL A 98 -7.16 -5.21 4.81
C VAL A 98 -7.69 -6.37 5.66
N PHE A 99 -8.33 -7.37 5.04
CA PHE A 99 -8.77 -8.57 5.76
C PHE A 99 -7.61 -9.33 6.40
N ILE A 100 -6.51 -9.54 5.67
CA ILE A 100 -5.32 -10.22 6.20
C ILE A 100 -4.71 -9.40 7.36
N LEU A 101 -4.59 -8.08 7.21
CA LEU A 101 -4.07 -7.21 8.27
C LEU A 101 -4.96 -7.20 9.50
N TYR A 102 -6.28 -7.22 9.30
CA TYR A 102 -7.27 -7.27 10.38
C TYR A 102 -7.22 -8.61 11.13
N GLU A 103 -7.08 -9.72 10.41
CA GLU A 103 -6.92 -11.05 11.00
C GLU A 103 -5.65 -11.11 11.87
N ILE A 104 -4.53 -10.57 11.38
CA ILE A 104 -3.26 -10.42 12.12
C ILE A 104 -3.44 -9.55 13.38
N TYR A 105 -4.22 -8.47 13.29
CA TYR A 105 -4.49 -7.60 14.43
C TYR A 105 -5.28 -8.33 15.51
N ILE A 106 -6.36 -9.04 15.12
CA ILE A 106 -7.14 -9.86 16.05
C ILE A 106 -6.23 -10.89 16.71
N THR A 107 -5.45 -11.67 15.95
CA THR A 107 -4.63 -12.76 16.52
C THR A 107 -3.58 -12.29 17.53
N LYS A 108 -3.19 -11.01 17.51
CA LYS A 108 -2.14 -10.47 18.38
C LYS A 108 -2.70 -9.79 19.64
N TYR A 109 -3.91 -9.24 19.58
CA TYR A 109 -4.45 -8.37 20.64
C TYR A 109 -5.77 -8.86 21.26
N LEU A 110 -6.47 -9.79 20.62
CA LEU A 110 -7.71 -10.42 21.09
C LEU A 110 -7.45 -11.90 21.37
#